data_AF-A0A8C3BQI8-F1
#
_entry.id   AF-A0A8C3BQI8-F1
#
_cell.length_a   1.000
_cell.length_b   1.000
_cell.length_c   1.000
_cell.angle_alpha   90.00
_cell.angle_beta   90.00
_cell.angle_gamma   90.00
#
_symmetry.space_group_name_H-M   'P 1'
#
loop_
_entity.id
_entity.type
_entity.pdbx_description
1 polymer ?
#
loop_
_entity_poly.entity_id
_entity_poly.type
_entity_poly.pdbx_seq_one_letter_code
_entity_poly.pdbx_strand_id
1 'polypeptide(L)'
;MPVNKKETYHYEIVLPKALGIMLLTFGFWILFDRNNLFSVLFSSGENQPVSCISFMLLGAGSLITFTSAMGFIGSVQETKCLLATYMCFQVLVFVTQVTMPVLVFLKKEVVHHEWNKRIDEVISEYGNKSLAEKELEWNILNAVQHNMECCGRYDVTQWEKNKNKESSTQIPCSCTKSSLKEWFCDVPRNSTYSMGCEKYLDTWFENNVLILTGINISLLITQIFVIKLTMQLLRSIRKNNIWPDESDE
;
A
#
# COMPACT_ATOMS: atom_id res chain seq x y z
N MET A 1 32.08 22.94 -1.05
CA MET A 1 32.62 22.13 0.07
C MET A 1 32.52 20.67 -0.31
N PRO A 2 33.55 19.83 -0.06
CA PRO A 2 33.43 18.39 -0.25
C PRO A 2 32.50 17.83 0.83
N VAL A 3 31.29 17.42 0.45
CA VAL A 3 30.37 16.79 1.40
C VAL A 3 30.96 15.44 1.82
N ASN A 4 31.05 15.20 3.12
CA ASN A 4 31.60 13.95 3.63
C ASN A 4 30.69 12.79 3.23
N LYS A 5 31.22 11.86 2.43
CA LYS A 5 30.44 10.75 1.87
C LYS A 5 29.86 9.83 2.95
N LYS A 6 30.52 9.69 4.12
CA LYS A 6 29.97 8.91 5.24
C LYS A 6 28.75 9.62 5.86
N GLU A 7 28.83 10.93 6.13
CA GLU A 7 27.68 11.72 6.62
C GLU A 7 26.51 11.72 5.63
N THR A 8 26.82 11.84 4.33
CA THR A 8 25.83 11.75 3.26
C THR A 8 25.08 10.42 3.30
N TYR A 9 25.83 9.32 3.40
CA TYR A 9 25.28 7.97 3.45
C TYR A 9 24.49 7.70 4.73
N HIS A 10 24.86 8.31 5.86
CA HIS A 10 24.12 8.18 7.11
C HIS A 10 22.74 8.85 7.06
N TYR A 11 22.58 10.05 6.48
CA TYR A 11 21.25 10.69 6.41
C TYR A 11 20.29 9.89 5.51
N GLU A 12 20.76 9.39 4.36
CA GLU A 12 19.97 8.59 3.41
C GLU A 12 19.43 7.29 4.01
N ILE A 13 20.08 6.75 5.05
CA ILE A 13 19.65 5.51 5.73
C ILE A 13 18.83 5.80 7.00
N VAL A 14 19.14 6.87 7.72
CA VAL A 14 18.43 7.22 8.96
C VAL A 14 16.99 7.65 8.67
N LEU A 15 16.74 8.37 7.56
CA LEU A 15 15.39 8.82 7.19
C LEU A 15 14.42 7.63 6.89
N PRO A 16 14.76 6.66 6.01
CA PRO A 16 13.96 5.44 5.84
C PRO A 16 13.74 4.66 7.14
N LYS A 17 14.74 4.58 8.04
CA LYS A 17 14.57 3.93 9.35
C LYS A 17 13.50 4.64 10.20
N ALA A 18 13.51 5.96 10.25
CA ALA A 18 12.51 6.75 10.98
C ALA A 18 11.11 6.58 10.38
N LEU A 19 10.98 6.60 9.05
CA LEU A 19 9.73 6.32 8.34
C LEU A 19 9.20 4.91 8.64
N GLY A 20 10.06 3.89 8.60
CA GLY A 20 9.70 2.51 8.94
C GLY A 20 9.18 2.36 10.38
N ILE A 21 9.82 3.03 11.34
CA ILE A 21 9.38 3.04 12.74
C ILE A 21 8.02 3.74 12.88
N MET A 22 7.79 4.87 12.20
CA MET A 22 6.49 5.56 12.22
C MET A 22 5.36 4.71 11.61
N LEU A 23 5.64 3.97 10.53
CA LEU A 23 4.68 3.03 9.94
C LEU A 23 4.37 1.86 10.88
N LEU A 24 5.38 1.36 11.61
CA LEU A 24 5.19 0.33 12.64
C LEU A 24 4.34 0.83 13.80
N THR A 25 4.66 1.99 14.38
CA THR A 25 3.90 2.53 15.53
C THR A 25 2.48 2.87 15.13
N PHE A 26 2.24 3.40 13.93
CA PHE A 26 0.90 3.68 13.43
C PHE A 26 0.12 2.39 13.11
N GLY A 27 0.77 1.38 12.52
CA GLY A 27 0.17 0.07 12.28
C GLY A 27 -0.24 -0.64 13.58
N PHE A 28 0.62 -0.61 14.61
CA PHE A 28 0.29 -1.10 15.95
C PHE A 28 -0.80 -0.26 16.62
N TRP A 29 -0.75 1.07 16.50
CA TRP A 29 -1.78 1.95 17.05
C TRP A 29 -3.15 1.54 16.52
N ILE A 30 -3.33 1.48 15.20
CA ILE A 30 -4.62 1.08 14.59
C ILE A 30 -5.03 -0.34 15.06
N LEU A 31 -4.08 -1.28 15.14
CA LEU A 31 -4.36 -2.66 15.56
C LEU A 31 -4.82 -2.78 17.02
N PHE A 32 -4.29 -1.95 17.93
CA PHE A 32 -4.66 -1.92 19.35
C PHE A 32 -5.86 -1.01 19.63
N ASP A 33 -5.97 0.13 18.96
CA ASP A 33 -7.04 1.11 19.12
C ASP A 33 -8.39 0.59 18.60
N ARG A 34 -8.35 -0.38 17.67
CA ARG A 34 -9.46 -1.29 17.33
C ARG A 34 -10.13 -1.91 18.55
N ASN A 35 -9.40 -2.19 19.62
CA ASN A 35 -9.94 -2.82 20.82
C ASN A 35 -10.61 -1.83 21.80
N ASN A 36 -10.41 -0.50 21.65
CA ASN A 36 -10.86 0.49 22.65
C ASN A 36 -11.59 1.73 22.10
N LEU A 37 -11.20 2.28 20.95
CA LEU A 37 -11.73 3.55 20.42
C LEU A 37 -12.45 3.38 19.07
N PHE A 38 -11.85 2.61 18.15
CA PHE A 38 -12.34 2.50 16.78
C PHE A 38 -13.68 1.75 16.67
N SER A 39 -13.96 0.83 17.59
CA SER A 39 -15.26 0.15 17.73
C SER A 39 -16.41 1.10 18.11
N VAL A 40 -16.10 2.28 18.66
CA VAL A 40 -17.08 3.29 19.07
C VAL A 40 -17.27 4.34 17.97
N LEU A 41 -16.21 4.77 17.30
CA LEU A 41 -16.28 5.72 16.18
C LEU A 41 -16.84 5.07 14.91
N PHE A 42 -16.45 3.83 14.62
CA PHE A 42 -16.98 3.01 13.52
C PHE A 42 -17.95 1.98 14.08
N SER A 43 -19.06 2.47 14.65
CA SER A 43 -20.11 1.64 15.23
C SER A 43 -20.93 0.86 14.18
N SER A 44 -20.39 0.56 13.00
CA SER A 44 -21.09 0.01 11.83
C SER A 44 -20.18 -0.87 10.96
N GLY A 45 -20.45 -2.18 10.92
CA GLY A 45 -19.74 -3.16 10.09
C GLY A 45 -18.42 -3.64 10.70
N GLU A 46 -18.18 -4.95 10.66
CA GLU A 46 -17.12 -5.60 11.44
C GLU A 46 -15.69 -5.18 11.01
N ASN A 47 -14.85 -4.98 12.04
CA ASN A 47 -13.43 -4.60 12.15
C ASN A 47 -12.38 -5.11 11.12
N GLN A 48 -12.79 -5.84 10.08
CA GLN A 48 -11.98 -6.51 9.07
C GLN A 48 -11.09 -5.57 8.21
N PRO A 49 -11.59 -4.53 7.50
CA PRO A 49 -10.79 -3.77 6.52
C PRO A 49 -9.66 -2.98 7.18
N VAL A 50 -9.93 -2.42 8.36
CA VAL A 50 -8.96 -1.71 9.19
C VAL A 50 -7.80 -2.64 9.56
N SER A 51 -8.10 -3.91 9.90
CA SER A 51 -7.06 -4.90 10.22
C SER A 51 -6.15 -5.22 9.03
N CYS A 52 -6.70 -5.28 7.81
CA CYS A 52 -5.89 -5.50 6.60
C CYS A 52 -4.91 -4.34 6.36
N ILE A 53 -5.38 -3.09 6.49
CA ILE A 53 -4.54 -1.90 6.40
C ILE A 53 -3.46 -1.90 7.50
N SER A 54 -3.81 -2.24 8.75
CA SER A 54 -2.82 -2.40 9.84
C SER A 54 -1.74 -3.42 9.50
N PHE A 55 -2.11 -4.60 8.98
CA PHE A 55 -1.13 -5.64 8.62
C PHE A 55 -0.24 -5.21 7.44
N MET A 56 -0.77 -4.48 6.45
CA MET A 56 0.05 -3.89 5.38
C MET A 56 1.05 -2.86 5.92
N LEU A 57 0.61 -1.95 6.80
CA LEU A 57 1.48 -0.96 7.45
C LEU A 57 2.58 -1.62 8.30
N LEU A 58 2.22 -2.64 9.08
CA LEU A 58 3.15 -3.41 9.90
C LEU A 58 4.16 -4.18 9.05
N GLY A 59 3.73 -4.84 7.97
CA GLY A 59 4.59 -5.58 7.05
C GLY A 59 5.58 -4.65 6.32
N ALA A 60 5.08 -3.56 5.73
CA ALA A 60 5.91 -2.57 5.05
C ALA A 60 6.88 -1.87 6.02
N GLY A 61 6.39 -1.42 7.18
CA GLY A 61 7.20 -0.79 8.22
C GLY A 61 8.28 -1.72 8.76
N SER A 62 7.99 -3.02 8.93
CA SER A 62 8.97 -4.04 9.33
C SER A 62 10.08 -4.17 8.29
N LEU A 63 9.73 -4.34 7.00
CA LEU A 63 10.70 -4.51 5.92
C LEU A 63 11.60 -3.27 5.75
N ILE A 64 11.01 -2.07 5.79
CA ILE A 64 11.75 -0.80 5.72
C ILE A 64 12.69 -0.66 6.92
N THR A 65 12.21 -0.91 8.13
CA THR A 65 13.03 -0.80 9.35
C THR A 65 14.18 -1.82 9.34
N PHE A 66 13.91 -3.07 8.99
CA PHE A 66 14.89 -4.16 8.93
C PHE A 66 15.99 -3.89 7.90
N THR A 67 15.62 -3.54 6.67
CA THR A 67 16.59 -3.23 5.61
C THR A 67 17.42 -2.00 5.95
N SER A 68 16.79 -0.94 6.50
CA SER A 68 17.51 0.26 6.95
C SER A 68 18.45 -0.01 8.12
N ALA A 69 18.07 -0.89 9.05
CA ALA A 69 18.93 -1.31 10.16
C ALA A 69 20.17 -2.07 9.66
N MET A 70 20.02 -3.00 8.71
CA MET A 70 21.18 -3.68 8.08
C MET A 70 22.11 -2.70 7.37
N GLY A 71 21.57 -1.74 6.62
CA GLY A 71 22.37 -0.68 5.97
C GLY A 71 23.13 0.19 6.98
N PHE A 72 22.47 0.58 8.08
CA PHE A 72 23.06 1.41 9.12
C PHE A 72 24.16 0.66 9.90
N ILE A 73 23.84 -0.53 10.42
CA ILE A 73 24.78 -1.36 11.19
C ILE A 73 25.96 -1.77 10.30
N GLY A 74 25.73 -2.19 9.05
CA GLY A 74 26.77 -2.52 8.09
C GLY A 74 27.68 -1.34 7.73
N SER A 75 27.17 -0.09 7.81
CA SER A 75 27.97 1.12 7.63
C SER A 75 28.80 1.48 8.86
N VAL A 76 28.26 1.31 10.07
CA VAL A 76 28.93 1.70 11.33
C VAL A 76 29.97 0.66 11.75
N GLN A 77 29.65 -0.63 11.63
CA GLN A 77 30.54 -1.74 11.95
C GLN A 77 31.46 -2.13 10.78
N GLU A 78 31.37 -1.43 9.65
CA GLU A 78 32.06 -1.73 8.38
C GLU A 78 31.91 -3.22 7.92
N THR A 79 30.80 -3.85 8.30
CA THR A 79 30.53 -5.27 8.06
C THR A 79 30.07 -5.51 6.62
N LYS A 80 31.01 -5.94 5.77
CA LYS A 80 30.82 -6.22 4.34
C LYS A 80 29.59 -7.08 4.03
N CYS A 81 29.30 -8.10 4.84
CA CYS A 81 28.16 -8.99 4.64
C CYS A 81 26.81 -8.25 4.77
N LEU A 82 26.61 -7.49 5.85
CA LEU A 82 25.39 -6.69 6.05
C LEU A 82 25.20 -5.66 4.95
N LEU A 83 26.29 -5.00 4.53
CA LEU A 83 26.27 -3.99 3.48
C LEU A 83 25.96 -4.58 2.09
N ALA A 84 26.46 -5.79 1.80
CA ALA A 84 26.12 -6.53 0.59
C ALA A 84 24.65 -7.01 0.59
N THR A 85 24.17 -7.55 1.71
CA THR A 85 22.76 -7.95 1.86
C THR A 85 21.81 -6.77 1.67
N TYR A 86 22.10 -5.61 2.27
CA TYR A 86 21.35 -4.37 2.05
C TYR A 86 21.29 -3.98 0.57
N MET A 87 22.44 -4.04 -0.13
CA MET A 87 22.53 -3.76 -1.56
C MET A 87 21.68 -4.71 -2.40
N CYS A 88 21.70 -6.02 -2.09
CA CYS A 88 20.85 -7.00 -2.76
C CYS A 88 19.37 -6.67 -2.61
N PHE A 89 18.91 -6.28 -1.42
CA PHE A 89 17.53 -5.83 -1.21
C PHE A 89 17.18 -4.59 -2.05
N GLN A 90 18.07 -3.58 -2.11
CA GLN A 90 17.84 -2.38 -2.94
C GLN A 90 17.75 -2.73 -4.44
N VAL A 91 18.60 -3.63 -4.93
CA VAL A 91 18.54 -4.10 -6.34
C VAL A 91 17.25 -4.88 -6.61
N LEU A 92 16.80 -5.75 -5.71
CA LEU A 92 15.54 -6.49 -5.85
C LEU A 92 14.33 -5.55 -5.89
N VAL A 93 14.30 -4.52 -5.04
CA VAL A 93 13.24 -3.50 -5.04
C VAL A 93 13.27 -2.72 -6.36
N PHE A 94 14.44 -2.25 -6.81
CA PHE A 94 14.60 -1.53 -8.08
C PHE A 94 14.10 -2.35 -9.28
N VAL A 95 14.53 -3.61 -9.39
CA VAL A 95 14.08 -4.51 -10.47
C VAL A 95 12.58 -4.74 -10.40
N THR A 96 11.99 -4.91 -9.21
CA THR A 96 10.54 -5.07 -9.04
C THR A 96 9.78 -3.81 -9.44
N GLN A 97 10.27 -2.63 -9.06
CA GLN A 97 9.65 -1.34 -9.38
C GLN A 97 9.64 -1.01 -10.87
N VAL A 98 10.63 -1.48 -11.64
CA VAL A 98 10.64 -1.34 -13.10
C VAL A 98 9.83 -2.46 -13.78
N THR A 99 9.96 -3.69 -13.31
CA THR A 99 9.35 -4.87 -13.97
C THR A 99 7.83 -4.91 -13.81
N MET A 100 7.30 -4.58 -12.62
CA MET A 100 5.86 -4.67 -12.37
C MET A 100 5.02 -3.72 -13.25
N PRO A 101 5.33 -2.40 -13.38
CA PRO A 101 4.61 -1.51 -14.29
C PRO A 101 4.71 -1.94 -15.75
N VAL A 102 5.88 -2.42 -16.20
CA VAL A 102 6.07 -2.93 -17.57
C VAL A 102 5.19 -4.16 -17.83
N LEU A 103 5.12 -5.12 -16.88
CA LEU A 103 4.25 -6.28 -17.01
C LEU A 103 2.76 -5.91 -17.02
N VAL A 104 2.34 -4.97 -16.17
CA VAL A 104 0.95 -4.46 -16.13
C VAL A 104 0.61 -3.75 -17.45
N PHE A 105 1.49 -2.91 -17.97
CA PHE A 105 1.29 -2.23 -19.25
C PHE A 105 1.16 -3.22 -20.43
N LEU A 106 2.07 -4.20 -20.52
CA LEU A 106 2.06 -5.23 -21.57
C LEU A 106 0.83 -6.16 -21.49
N LYS A 107 0.26 -6.35 -20.30
CA LYS A 107 -0.89 -7.24 -20.06
C LYS A 107 -2.17 -6.50 -19.64
N LYS A 108 -2.29 -5.21 -19.99
CA LYS A 108 -3.37 -4.33 -19.50
C LYS A 108 -4.77 -4.92 -19.65
N GLU A 109 -5.07 -5.53 -20.79
CA GLU A 109 -6.39 -6.14 -21.07
C GLU A 109 -6.69 -7.33 -20.14
N VAL A 110 -5.68 -8.17 -19.85
CA VAL A 110 -5.81 -9.33 -18.96
C VAL A 110 -5.97 -8.87 -17.51
N VAL A 111 -5.18 -7.87 -17.10
CA VAL A 111 -5.27 -7.27 -15.75
C VAL A 111 -6.65 -6.64 -15.55
N HIS A 112 -7.13 -5.86 -16.51
CA HIS A 112 -8.46 -5.23 -16.46
C HIS A 112 -9.59 -6.28 -16.48
N HIS A 113 -9.48 -7.34 -17.27
CA HIS A 113 -10.47 -8.42 -17.27
C HIS A 113 -10.58 -9.15 -15.93
N GLU A 114 -9.45 -9.62 -15.36
CA GLU A 114 -9.47 -10.30 -14.05
C GLU A 114 -9.89 -9.37 -12.91
N TRP A 115 -9.52 -8.09 -12.98
CA TRP A 115 -9.99 -7.07 -12.03
C TRP A 115 -11.51 -6.88 -12.07
N ASN A 116 -12.07 -6.69 -13.27
CA ASN A 116 -13.52 -6.51 -13.44
C ASN A 116 -14.29 -7.74 -13.01
N LYS A 117 -13.81 -8.94 -13.38
CA LYS A 117 -14.35 -10.22 -12.94
C LYS A 117 -14.35 -10.35 -11.42
N ARG A 118 -13.25 -10.02 -10.73
CA ARG A 118 -13.20 -10.07 -9.26
C ARG A 118 -14.19 -9.09 -8.63
N ILE A 119 -14.36 -7.89 -9.18
CA ILE A 119 -15.38 -6.96 -8.67
C ILE A 119 -16.80 -7.50 -8.94
N ASP A 120 -17.07 -8.13 -10.08
CA ASP A 120 -18.39 -8.76 -10.35
C ASP A 120 -18.65 -9.93 -9.39
N GLU A 121 -17.63 -10.75 -9.07
CA GLU A 121 -17.69 -11.78 -8.03
C GLU A 121 -18.05 -11.16 -6.66
N VAL A 122 -17.28 -10.16 -6.21
CA VAL A 122 -17.51 -9.43 -4.94
C VAL A 122 -18.92 -8.84 -4.87
N ILE A 123 -19.41 -8.19 -5.93
CA ILE A 123 -20.78 -7.63 -5.99
C ILE A 123 -21.84 -8.74 -5.94
N SER A 124 -21.60 -9.88 -6.59
CA SER A 124 -22.56 -11.00 -6.61
C SER A 124 -22.68 -11.74 -5.26
N GLU A 125 -21.59 -11.78 -4.51
CA GLU A 125 -21.48 -12.47 -3.21
C GLU A 125 -21.80 -11.54 -2.02
N TYR A 126 -21.76 -10.23 -2.22
CA TYR A 126 -22.01 -9.20 -1.20
C TYR A 126 -23.27 -9.49 -0.37
N GLY A 127 -23.13 -9.46 0.95
CA GLY A 127 -24.21 -9.70 1.92
C GLY A 127 -24.57 -11.18 2.14
N ASN A 128 -23.87 -12.13 1.52
CA ASN A 128 -24.14 -13.56 1.70
C ASN A 128 -23.69 -14.06 3.08
N LYS A 129 -24.65 -14.35 3.98
CA LYS A 129 -24.40 -14.86 5.34
C LYS A 129 -23.60 -16.17 5.41
N SER A 130 -23.46 -16.92 4.32
CA SER A 130 -22.63 -18.14 4.24
C SER A 130 -21.16 -17.92 3.88
N LEU A 131 -20.77 -16.69 3.51
CA LEU A 131 -19.41 -16.31 3.08
C LEU A 131 -18.81 -15.26 4.02
N ALA A 132 -18.86 -15.50 5.33
CA ALA A 132 -18.38 -14.57 6.35
C ALA A 132 -16.88 -14.21 6.19
N GLU A 133 -16.08 -15.11 5.62
CA GLU A 133 -14.67 -14.86 5.29
C GLU A 133 -14.48 -13.78 4.20
N LYS A 134 -15.51 -13.46 3.42
CA LYS A 134 -15.48 -12.43 2.37
C LYS A 134 -15.95 -11.05 2.83
N GLU A 135 -16.40 -10.92 4.09
CA GLU A 135 -16.88 -9.65 4.64
C GLU A 135 -15.83 -8.52 4.56
N LEU A 136 -14.55 -8.87 4.66
CA LEU A 136 -13.42 -7.98 4.42
C LEU A 136 -13.52 -7.26 3.06
N GLU A 137 -13.80 -7.99 1.98
CA GLU A 137 -13.88 -7.44 0.62
C GLU A 137 -15.10 -6.52 0.46
N TRP A 138 -16.22 -6.88 1.11
CA TRP A 138 -17.45 -6.07 1.10
C TRP A 138 -17.30 -4.79 1.91
N ASN A 139 -16.59 -4.83 3.05
CA ASN A 139 -16.32 -3.65 3.85
C ASN A 139 -15.30 -2.71 3.19
N ILE A 140 -14.35 -3.22 2.40
CA ILE A 140 -13.52 -2.40 1.51
C ILE A 140 -14.40 -1.74 0.42
N LEU A 141 -15.29 -2.49 -0.23
CA LEU A 141 -16.21 -1.93 -1.23
C LEU A 141 -17.13 -0.86 -0.62
N ASN A 142 -17.62 -1.06 0.61
CA ASN A 142 -18.40 -0.06 1.34
C ASN A 142 -17.61 1.24 1.57
N ALA A 143 -16.36 1.13 2.03
CA ALA A 143 -15.49 2.29 2.22
C ALA A 143 -15.18 3.02 0.90
N VAL A 144 -14.97 2.29 -0.20
CA VAL A 144 -14.77 2.89 -1.54
C VAL A 144 -16.02 3.63 -1.98
N GLN A 145 -17.20 3.00 -1.98
CA GLN A 145 -18.46 3.60 -2.41
C GLN A 145 -18.81 4.87 -1.63
N HIS A 146 -18.66 4.82 -0.30
CA HIS A 146 -18.97 5.96 0.56
C HIS A 146 -17.95 7.10 0.41
N ASN A 147 -16.64 6.82 0.48
CA ASN A 147 -15.60 7.84 0.48
C ASN A 147 -15.37 8.49 -0.91
N MET A 148 -15.72 7.78 -1.99
CA MET A 148 -15.59 8.27 -3.37
C MET A 148 -16.93 8.76 -3.96
N GLU A 149 -18.00 8.79 -3.15
CA GLU A 149 -19.37 9.13 -3.58
C GLU A 149 -19.79 8.40 -4.88
N CYS A 150 -19.56 7.09 -4.94
CA CYS A 150 -19.78 6.23 -6.11
C CYS A 150 -20.60 4.97 -5.76
N CYS A 151 -21.19 4.31 -6.76
CA CYS A 151 -21.94 3.06 -6.55
C CYS A 151 -21.71 2.05 -7.67
N GLY A 152 -21.26 0.85 -7.30
CA GLY A 152 -20.96 -0.25 -8.21
C GLY A 152 -19.75 -0.02 -9.12
N ARG A 153 -19.54 -0.97 -10.04
CA ARG A 153 -18.73 -0.89 -11.27
C ARG A 153 -18.88 0.42 -12.05
N TYR A 154 -19.89 0.39 -12.91
CA TYR A 154 -20.22 1.38 -13.91
C TYR A 154 -21.41 2.23 -13.45
N ASP A 155 -22.36 1.61 -12.74
CA ASP A 155 -23.54 2.24 -12.17
C ASP A 155 -24.20 1.38 -11.07
N VAL A 156 -25.26 1.93 -10.50
CA VAL A 156 -26.12 1.28 -9.49
C VAL A 156 -26.87 0.05 -10.00
N THR A 157 -27.12 -0.09 -11.31
CA THR A 157 -27.94 -1.19 -11.87
C THR A 157 -27.27 -2.55 -11.73
N GLN A 158 -25.93 -2.60 -11.57
CA GLN A 158 -25.23 -3.86 -11.28
C GLN A 158 -25.71 -4.53 -9.98
N TRP A 159 -26.25 -3.77 -9.03
CA TRP A 159 -26.85 -4.32 -7.81
C TRP A 159 -28.16 -5.08 -8.07
N GLU A 160 -28.76 -5.01 -9.26
CA GLU A 160 -29.87 -5.89 -9.67
C GLU A 160 -29.42 -7.35 -9.85
N LYS A 161 -28.12 -7.61 -10.08
CA LYS A 161 -27.56 -8.96 -10.27
C LYS A 161 -27.28 -9.71 -8.96
N ASN A 162 -27.18 -8.99 -7.84
CA ASN A 162 -27.00 -9.59 -6.51
C ASN A 162 -28.30 -10.27 -6.05
N LYS A 163 -28.19 -11.52 -5.57
CA LYS A 163 -29.33 -12.37 -5.15
C LYS A 163 -29.51 -12.47 -3.63
N ASN A 164 -28.65 -11.84 -2.84
CA ASN A 164 -28.62 -11.92 -1.38
C ASN A 164 -29.46 -10.82 -0.70
N LYS A 165 -29.97 -9.88 -1.50
CA LYS A 165 -30.90 -8.82 -1.10
C LYS A 165 -32.35 -9.32 -1.03
N GLU A 166 -33.15 -8.72 -0.16
CA GLU A 166 -34.54 -9.12 0.10
C GLU A 166 -35.51 -8.56 -0.95
N SER A 167 -35.17 -7.41 -1.56
CA SER A 167 -35.97 -6.76 -2.59
C SER A 167 -35.14 -6.45 -3.84
N SER A 168 -35.78 -6.33 -5.01
CA SER A 168 -35.10 -5.89 -6.23
C SER A 168 -34.63 -4.43 -6.16
N THR A 169 -35.27 -3.61 -5.31
CA THR A 169 -34.99 -2.18 -5.11
C THR A 169 -33.83 -1.90 -4.15
N GLN A 170 -33.46 -2.87 -3.32
CA GLN A 170 -32.34 -2.75 -2.39
C GLN A 170 -31.01 -2.59 -3.13
N ILE A 171 -30.20 -1.68 -2.56
CA ILE A 171 -28.81 -1.36 -2.92
C ILE A 171 -27.99 -1.29 -1.62
N PRO A 172 -26.65 -1.36 -1.68
CA PRO A 172 -25.82 -1.15 -0.49
C PRO A 172 -26.10 0.20 0.17
N CYS A 173 -26.18 0.23 1.50
CA CYS A 173 -26.33 1.49 2.22
C CYS A 173 -25.17 2.47 1.95
N SER A 174 -23.96 1.93 1.70
CA SER A 174 -22.75 2.67 1.30
C SER A 174 -22.85 3.38 -0.05
N CYS A 175 -23.80 3.03 -0.92
CA CYS A 175 -24.11 3.77 -2.16
C CYS A 175 -24.90 5.06 -1.94
N THR A 176 -25.09 5.49 -0.69
CA THR A 176 -25.97 6.61 -0.33
C THR A 176 -25.33 7.50 0.75
N LYS A 177 -25.90 8.68 0.95
CA LYS A 177 -25.52 9.60 2.04
C LYS A 177 -26.08 9.18 3.42
N SER A 178 -26.64 7.97 3.52
CA SER A 178 -27.22 7.44 4.75
C SER A 178 -26.15 6.93 5.72
N SER A 179 -26.39 7.09 7.01
CA SER A 179 -25.58 6.52 8.10
C SER A 179 -26.16 5.21 8.66
N LEU A 180 -27.08 4.58 7.93
CA LEU A 180 -27.65 3.28 8.27
C LEU A 180 -26.59 2.18 8.25
N LYS A 181 -26.72 1.24 9.20
CA LYS A 181 -25.70 0.23 9.52
C LYS A 181 -26.00 -1.15 8.92
N GLU A 182 -26.82 -1.17 7.87
CA GLU A 182 -27.29 -2.38 7.23
C GLU A 182 -26.45 -2.67 5.98
N TRP A 183 -26.45 -3.93 5.53
CA TRP A 183 -25.77 -4.30 4.28
C TRP A 183 -26.51 -3.72 3.06
N PHE A 184 -27.83 -3.72 3.11
CA PHE A 184 -28.71 -3.22 2.05
C PHE A 184 -29.71 -2.24 2.65
N CYS A 185 -30.06 -1.19 1.90
CA CYS A 185 -31.05 -0.20 2.27
C CYS A 185 -32.05 -0.01 1.12
N ASP A 186 -33.34 0.14 1.44
CA ASP A 186 -34.35 0.65 0.50
C ASP A 186 -34.34 2.19 0.53
N VAL A 187 -33.80 2.81 -0.52
CA VAL A 187 -33.54 4.26 -0.57
C VAL A 187 -34.06 4.87 -1.89
N PRO A 188 -34.69 6.06 -1.88
CA PRO A 188 -35.04 6.77 -3.11
C PRO A 188 -33.82 7.08 -3.98
N ARG A 189 -33.96 6.97 -5.31
CA ARG A 189 -32.89 7.25 -6.29
C ARG A 189 -32.22 8.62 -6.10
N ASN A 190 -32.95 9.62 -5.60
CA ASN A 190 -32.45 10.99 -5.40
C ASN A 190 -31.33 11.11 -4.34
N SER A 191 -31.16 10.10 -3.48
CA SER A 191 -30.12 10.04 -2.43
C SER A 191 -29.05 8.97 -2.70
N THR A 192 -29.02 8.41 -3.90
CA THR A 192 -28.07 7.39 -4.34
C THR A 192 -26.96 8.01 -5.20
N TYR A 193 -25.72 7.56 -5.05
CA TYR A 193 -24.61 7.94 -5.92
C TYR A 193 -24.82 7.37 -7.33
N SER A 194 -24.87 8.25 -8.34
CA SER A 194 -25.15 7.89 -9.74
C SER A 194 -23.90 7.56 -10.57
N MET A 195 -22.71 7.82 -10.04
CA MET A 195 -21.42 7.58 -10.70
C MET A 195 -20.88 6.20 -10.32
N GLY A 196 -20.49 5.39 -11.30
CA GLY A 196 -19.75 4.15 -11.07
C GLY A 196 -18.34 4.41 -10.54
N CYS A 197 -17.86 3.54 -9.66
CA CYS A 197 -16.56 3.69 -9.01
C CYS A 197 -15.38 3.54 -9.98
N GLU A 198 -15.50 2.75 -11.06
CA GLU A 198 -14.46 2.66 -12.09
C GLU A 198 -14.22 4.02 -12.76
N LYS A 199 -15.29 4.67 -13.22
CA LYS A 199 -15.21 6.01 -13.82
C LYS A 199 -14.64 7.06 -12.86
N TYR A 200 -14.94 6.96 -11.55
CA TYR A 200 -14.37 7.85 -10.55
C TYR A 200 -12.86 7.62 -10.42
N LEU A 201 -12.43 6.36 -10.30
CA LEU A 201 -11.02 5.97 -10.19
C LEU A 201 -10.22 6.39 -11.43
N ASP A 202 -10.76 6.20 -12.63
CA ASP A 202 -10.14 6.63 -13.88
C ASP A 202 -9.97 8.16 -13.92
N THR A 203 -11.04 8.91 -13.62
CA THR A 203 -11.00 10.38 -13.56
C THR A 203 -9.99 10.87 -12.52
N TRP A 204 -9.93 10.23 -11.35
CA TRP A 204 -8.96 10.55 -10.30
C TRP A 204 -7.54 10.22 -10.75
N PHE A 205 -7.33 9.08 -11.42
CA PHE A 205 -6.04 8.65 -11.92
C PHE A 205 -5.52 9.60 -13.01
N GLU A 206 -6.32 9.94 -14.02
CA GLU A 206 -5.94 10.90 -15.08
C GLU A 206 -5.50 12.25 -14.51
N ASN A 207 -6.18 12.74 -13.48
CA ASN A 207 -5.83 13.99 -12.80
C ASN A 207 -4.54 13.90 -11.96
N ASN A 208 -4.15 12.71 -11.49
CA ASN A 208 -3.03 12.52 -10.55
C ASN A 208 -1.83 11.75 -11.14
N VAL A 209 -1.95 11.20 -12.36
CA VAL A 209 -0.94 10.32 -12.98
C VAL A 209 0.44 10.97 -13.07
N LEU A 210 0.52 12.29 -13.29
CA LEU A 210 1.78 13.03 -13.34
C LEU A 210 2.49 13.04 -11.97
N ILE A 211 1.74 13.22 -10.88
CA ILE A 211 2.26 13.24 -9.51
C ILE A 211 2.73 11.83 -9.12
N LEU A 212 1.89 10.81 -9.36
CA LEU A 212 2.21 9.41 -9.09
C LEU A 212 3.48 8.96 -9.85
N THR A 213 3.57 9.32 -11.14
CA THR A 213 4.76 9.06 -11.97
C THR A 213 5.99 9.79 -11.43
N GLY A 214 5.86 11.05 -11.03
CA GLY A 214 6.94 11.85 -10.45
C GLY A 214 7.50 11.26 -9.15
N ILE A 215 6.63 10.77 -8.26
CA ILE A 215 7.02 10.07 -7.02
C ILE A 215 7.82 8.79 -7.36
N ASN A 216 7.33 7.99 -8.31
CA ASN A 216 8.01 6.75 -8.72
C ASN A 216 9.40 7.01 -9.32
N ILE A 217 9.52 7.97 -10.25
CA ILE A 217 10.80 8.36 -10.86
C ILE A 217 11.78 8.87 -9.79
N SER A 218 11.30 9.70 -8.86
CA SER A 218 12.13 10.22 -7.76
C SER A 218 12.69 9.08 -6.89
N LEU A 219 11.85 8.09 -6.57
CA LEU A 219 12.25 6.91 -5.79
C LEU A 219 13.30 6.06 -6.52
N LEU A 220 13.17 5.86 -7.83
CA LEU A 220 14.16 5.15 -8.65
C LEU A 220 15.52 5.89 -8.68
N ILE A 221 15.51 7.23 -8.78
CA ILE A 221 16.73 8.06 -8.73
C ILE A 221 17.42 7.92 -7.36
N THR A 222 16.67 8.02 -6.26
CA THR A 222 17.20 7.82 -4.90
C THR A 222 17.80 6.43 -4.72
N GLN A 223 17.14 5.36 -5.20
CA GLN A 223 17.69 4.00 -5.14
C GLN A 223 19.02 3.86 -5.90
N ILE A 224 19.12 4.42 -7.12
CA ILE A 224 20.37 4.41 -7.89
C ILE A 224 21.49 5.15 -7.14
N PHE A 225 21.16 6.27 -6.48
CA PHE A 225 22.12 7.03 -5.67
C PHE A 225 22.59 6.23 -4.46
N VAL A 226 21.67 5.65 -3.69
CA VAL A 226 21.95 4.77 -2.54
C VAL A 226 22.84 3.60 -2.95
N ILE A 227 22.46 2.84 -4.00
CA ILE A 227 23.25 1.70 -4.49
C ILE A 227 24.68 2.12 -4.87
N LYS A 228 24.86 3.28 -5.52
CA LYS A 228 26.19 3.82 -5.85
C LYS A 228 27.00 4.16 -4.60
N LEU A 229 26.40 4.77 -3.57
CA LEU A 229 27.09 5.05 -2.31
C LEU A 229 27.45 3.76 -1.55
N THR A 230 26.52 2.81 -1.44
CA THR A 230 26.77 1.48 -0.85
C THR A 230 27.92 0.76 -1.56
N MET A 231 27.97 0.81 -2.89
CA MET A 231 29.06 0.25 -3.70
C MET A 231 30.41 0.95 -3.47
N GLN A 232 30.42 2.29 -3.32
CA GLN A 232 31.64 3.03 -3.00
C GLN A 232 32.16 2.67 -1.60
N LEU A 233 31.27 2.62 -0.60
CA LEU A 233 31.61 2.24 0.77
C LEU A 233 32.15 0.80 0.85
N LEU A 234 31.45 -0.16 0.23
CA LEU A 234 31.88 -1.57 0.17
C LEU A 234 33.25 -1.73 -0.49
N ARG A 235 33.54 -0.96 -1.56
CA ARG A 235 34.86 -0.93 -2.21
C ARG A 235 35.94 -0.33 -1.30
N SER A 236 35.62 0.71 -0.54
CA SER A 236 36.56 1.33 0.42
C SER A 236 36.93 0.35 1.53
N ILE A 237 35.94 -0.24 2.21
CA ILE A 237 36.16 -1.24 3.27
C ILE A 237 36.91 -2.46 2.71
N ARG A 238 36.62 -2.88 1.47
CA ARG A 238 37.38 -3.96 0.83
C ARG A 238 38.85 -3.59 0.60
N LYS A 239 39.18 -2.34 0.21
CA LYS A 239 40.56 -1.89 0.03
C LYS A 239 41.31 -1.86 1.37
N ASN A 240 40.71 -1.27 2.41
CA ASN A 240 41.33 -1.10 3.72
C ASN A 240 41.67 -2.45 4.38
N ASN A 241 40.85 -3.49 4.22
CA ASN A 241 41.19 -4.82 4.73
C ASN A 241 42.25 -5.59 3.91
N ILE A 242 42.61 -5.12 2.70
CA ILE A 242 43.66 -5.74 1.86
C ILE A 242 45.00 -5.07 2.11
N TRP A 243 44.98 -3.77 2.40
CA TRP A 243 46.12 -2.98 2.86
C TRP A 243 45.73 -2.29 4.18
N PRO A 244 45.78 -3.01 5.32
CA PRO A 244 45.82 -2.33 6.61
C PRO A 244 47.11 -1.50 6.65
N ASP A 245 47.04 -0.23 7.05
CA ASP A 245 48.23 0.63 7.08
C ASP A 245 49.25 0.08 8.07
N GLU A 246 50.45 -0.27 7.58
CA GLU A 246 51.63 -0.62 8.38
C GLU A 246 52.25 0.66 8.98
N SER A 247 51.48 1.41 9.78
CA SER A 247 51.92 2.70 10.32
C SER A 247 51.49 2.99 11.77
N ASP A 248 51.30 1.95 12.57
CA ASP A 248 51.13 2.02 14.03
C ASP A 248 52.22 1.15 14.73
N GLU A 249 53.50 1.52 14.55
CA GLU A 249 54.65 1.03 15.34
C GLU A 249 55.62 2.19 15.65
#